data_AF-A0A218UBJ0-F1
#
_entry.id   AF-A0A218UBJ0-F1
#
_cell.length_a   1.000
_cell.length_b   1.000
_cell.length_c   1.000
_cell.angle_alpha   90.00
_cell.angle_beta   90.00
_cell.angle_gamma   90.00
#
_symmetry.space_group_name_H-M   'P 1'
#
loop_
_entity.id
_entity.type
_entity.pdbx_description
1 polymer ?
#
loop_
_entity_poly.entity_id
_entity_poly.type
_entity_poly.pdbx_seq_one_letter_code
_entity_poly.pdbx_strand_id
1 'polypeptide(L)'
;MKDVPSWLKSLRLHKYAALFAQMSYEEMMTLTEHHLESQNVTKGARHKIALSIQKLRERQSVLRALEKDILEGGNLWTALQELQQ
;
A
#
# COMPACT_ATOMS: atom_id res chain seq x y z
N MET A 1 8.77 -9.57 1.07
CA MET A 1 8.84 -8.87 -0.24
C MET A 1 8.42 -9.71 -1.46
N LYS A 2 8.14 -11.02 -1.33
CA LYS A 2 7.80 -11.92 -2.45
C LYS A 2 6.65 -11.42 -3.36
N ASP A 3 5.61 -10.83 -2.78
CA ASP A 3 4.40 -10.44 -3.51
C ASP A 3 4.41 -9.00 -4.03
N VAL A 4 5.47 -8.24 -3.72
CA VAL A 4 5.61 -6.84 -4.15
C VAL A 4 5.57 -6.67 -5.67
N PRO A 5 6.19 -7.54 -6.51
CA PRO A 5 6.06 -7.44 -7.96
C PRO A 5 4.61 -7.53 -8.47
N SER A 6 3.80 -8.42 -7.89
CA SER A 6 2.38 -8.57 -8.24
C SER A 6 1.55 -7.38 -7.77
N TRP A 7 1.82 -6.88 -6.57
CA TRP A 7 1.20 -5.66 -6.05
C TRP A 7 1.52 -4.43 -6.91
N LEU A 8 2.76 -4.27 -7.37
CA LEU A 8 3.13 -3.19 -8.28
C LEU A 8 2.44 -3.30 -9.65
N LYS A 9 2.13 -4.52 -10.13
CA LYS A 9 1.33 -4.70 -11.35
C LYS A 9 -0.09 -4.20 -11.16
N SER A 10 -0.76 -4.52 -10.06
CA SER A 10 -2.13 -4.02 -9.79
C SER A 10 -2.18 -2.49 -9.68
N LEU A 11 -1.13 -1.88 -9.13
CA LEU A 11 -0.99 -0.42 -9.07
C LEU A 11 -0.55 0.23 -10.38
N ARG A 12 -0.17 -0.55 -11.40
CA ARG A 12 0.48 -0.07 -12.65
C ARG A 12 1.79 0.69 -12.38
N LEU A 13 2.54 0.26 -11.36
CA LEU A 13 3.83 0.81 -10.94
C LEU A 13 4.99 -0.19 -11.14
N HIS A 14 4.75 -1.33 -11.79
CA HIS A 14 5.72 -2.40 -11.98
C HIS A 14 7.01 -1.98 -12.72
N LYS A 15 7.01 -0.84 -13.43
CA LYS A 15 8.24 -0.22 -13.95
C LYS A 15 9.30 0.01 -12.85
N TYR A 16 8.88 0.25 -11.62
CA TYR A 16 9.75 0.51 -10.47
C TYR A 16 10.13 -0.75 -9.68
N ALA A 17 9.77 -1.96 -10.14
CA ALA A 17 9.98 -3.19 -9.37
C ALA A 17 11.44 -3.41 -8.92
N ALA A 18 12.41 -2.99 -9.74
CA ALA A 18 13.84 -3.09 -9.40
C ALA A 18 14.22 -2.29 -8.14
N LEU A 19 13.59 -1.13 -7.92
CA LEU A 19 13.80 -0.30 -6.71
C LEU A 19 13.40 -1.07 -5.44
N PHE A 20 12.28 -1.81 -5.50
CA PHE A 20 11.77 -2.57 -4.36
C PHE A 20 12.48 -3.91 -4.16
N ALA A 21 13.14 -4.45 -5.20
CA ALA A 21 13.85 -5.73 -5.10
C ALA A 21 15.07 -5.67 -4.17
N GLN A 22 15.62 -4.47 -3.96
CA GLN A 22 16.77 -4.22 -3.09
C GLN A 22 16.37 -3.74 -1.69
N MET A 23 15.07 -3.67 -1.41
CA MET A 23 14.53 -3.03 -0.21
C MET A 23 13.94 -4.09 0.73
N SER A 24 14.23 -3.95 2.03
CA SER A 24 13.52 -4.68 3.08
C SER A 24 12.07 -4.19 3.21
N TYR A 25 11.27 -4.94 3.98
CA TYR A 25 9.90 -4.52 4.25
C TYR A 25 9.86 -3.22 5.08
N GLU A 26 10.76 -3.11 6.05
CA GLU A 26 10.91 -2.01 6.97
C GLU A 26 11.31 -0.72 6.23
N GLU A 27 12.29 -0.80 5.32
CA GLU A 27 12.66 0.32 4.45
C GLU A 27 11.48 0.74 3.56
N MET A 28 10.75 -0.22 2.98
CA MET A 28 9.57 0.08 2.16
C MET A 28 8.50 0.85 2.94
N MET A 29 8.28 0.52 4.22
CA MET A 29 7.29 1.18 5.09
C MET A 29 7.66 2.61 5.48
N THR A 30 8.92 3.01 5.29
CA THR A 30 9.44 4.36 5.60
C THR A 30 9.64 5.23 4.36
N LEU A 31 9.30 4.71 3.16
CA LEU A 31 9.40 5.47 1.92
C LEU A 31 8.62 6.79 1.98
N THR A 32 9.26 7.85 1.49
CA THR A 32 8.69 9.19 1.33
C THR A 32 8.81 9.61 -0.13
N GLU A 33 8.04 10.62 -0.54
CA GLU A 33 8.20 11.18 -1.89
C GLU A 33 9.62 11.68 -2.15
N HIS A 34 10.30 12.22 -1.14
CA HIS A 34 11.69 12.69 -1.25
C HIS A 34 12.66 11.53 -1.50
N HIS A 35 12.52 10.41 -0.79
CA HIS A 35 13.32 9.20 -1.04
C HIS A 35 13.11 8.67 -2.47
N LEU A 36 11.90 8.75 -3.01
CA LEU A 36 11.58 8.28 -4.35
C LEU A 36 12.07 9.26 -5.43
N GLU A 37 12.03 10.56 -5.15
CA GLU A 37 12.57 11.59 -6.03
C GLU A 37 14.09 11.45 -6.22
N SER A 38 14.85 11.13 -5.16
CA SER A 38 16.29 10.86 -5.27
C SER A 38 16.62 9.62 -6.10
N GLN A 39 15.64 8.73 -6.32
CA GLN A 39 15.71 7.54 -7.17
C GLN A 39 15.11 7.77 -8.56
N ASN A 40 14.92 9.03 -8.98
CA ASN A 40 14.37 9.42 -10.29
C ASN A 40 12.94 8.92 -10.58
N VAL A 41 12.13 8.70 -9.53
CA VAL A 41 10.71 8.38 -9.68
C VAL A 41 9.93 9.63 -10.08
N THR A 42 9.10 9.50 -11.12
CA THR A 42 8.32 10.63 -11.65
C THR A 42 7.30 11.13 -10.61
N LYS A 43 6.93 12.42 -10.70
CA LYS A 43 6.05 13.08 -9.71
C LYS A 43 4.75 12.33 -9.43
N GLY A 44 4.04 11.89 -10.48
CA GLY A 44 2.82 11.12 -10.30
C GLY A 44 3.05 9.75 -9.66
N ALA A 45 4.15 9.07 -10.02
CA ALA A 45 4.46 7.76 -9.48
C ALA A 45 4.87 7.80 -8.01
N ARG A 46 5.72 8.77 -7.60
CA ARG A 46 6.15 8.87 -6.20
C ARG A 46 4.97 9.17 -5.27
N HIS A 47 4.08 10.06 -5.68
CA HIS A 47 2.86 10.35 -4.94
C HIS A 47 1.98 9.10 -4.78
N LYS A 48 1.78 8.35 -5.87
CA LYS A 48 0.99 7.11 -5.85
C LYS A 48 1.63 6.02 -4.97
N ILE A 49 2.96 5.86 -5.02
CA ILE A 49 3.68 4.93 -4.15
C ILE A 49 3.50 5.34 -2.69
N ALA A 50 3.75 6.61 -2.36
CA ALA A 50 3.64 7.12 -0.99
C ALA A 50 2.24 6.90 -0.41
N LEU A 51 1.19 7.21 -1.17
CA LEU A 51 -0.20 6.93 -0.77
C LEU A 51 -0.46 5.43 -0.57
N SER A 52 0.08 4.58 -1.45
CA SER A 52 -0.09 3.13 -1.34
C SER A 52 0.61 2.56 -0.11
N ILE A 53 1.80 3.08 0.24
CA ILE A 53 2.51 2.73 1.47
C ILE A 53 1.76 3.24 2.71
N GLN A 54 1.21 4.46 2.66
CA GLN A 54 0.37 4.97 3.74
C GLN A 54 -0.83 4.04 4.02
N LYS A 55 -1.55 3.63 2.98
CA LYS A 55 -2.65 2.66 3.11
C LYS A 55 -2.20 1.34 3.75
N LEU A 56 -1.01 0.84 3.40
CA LEU A 56 -0.47 -0.37 4.02
C LEU A 56 -0.22 -0.19 5.52
N ARG A 57 0.24 0.99 5.96
CA ARG A 57 0.42 1.30 7.40
C ARG A 57 -0.91 1.37 8.15
N GLU A 58 -1.94 1.92 7.52
CA GLU A 58 -3.28 2.06 8.10
C GLU A 58 -4.08 0.75 8.09
N ARG A 59 -3.67 -0.23 7.28
CA ARG A 59 -4.43 -1.48 7.08
C ARG A 59 -4.76 -2.20 8.39
N GLN A 60 -3.85 -2.23 9.36
CA GLN A 60 -4.11 -2.92 10.63
C GLN A 60 -5.23 -2.27 11.43
N SER A 61 -5.25 -0.93 11.52
CA SER A 61 -6.31 -0.21 12.25
C SER A 61 -7.64 -0.32 11.51
N VAL A 62 -7.62 -0.23 10.17
CA VAL A 62 -8.80 -0.43 9.32
C VAL A 62 -9.39 -1.82 9.54
N LEU A 63 -8.59 -2.88 9.49
CA LEU A 63 -9.07 -4.26 9.70
C LEU A 63 -9.71 -4.45 11.09
N ARG A 64 -9.12 -3.88 12.14
CA ARG A 64 -9.70 -3.92 13.50
C ARG A 64 -11.02 -3.16 13.59
N ALA A 65 -11.12 -2.02 12.92
CA ALA A 65 -12.36 -1.26 12.87
C ALA A 65 -13.47 -2.04 12.14
N LEU A 66 -13.14 -2.67 11.01
CA LEU A 66 -14.06 -3.51 10.25
C LEU A 66 -14.51 -4.75 11.05
N GLU A 67 -13.58 -5.42 11.73
CA GLU A 67 -13.89 -6.55 12.61
C GLU A 67 -14.89 -6.15 13.70
N LYS A 68 -14.63 -5.03 14.39
CA LYS A 68 -15.52 -4.51 15.41
C LYS A 68 -16.91 -4.18 14.85
N ASP A 69 -16.97 -3.47 13.72
CA ASP A 69 -18.24 -3.08 13.08
C ASP A 69 -19.09 -4.30 12.72
N ILE A 70 -18.50 -5.34 12.15
CA ILE A 70 -19.20 -6.60 11.82
C ILE A 70 -19.76 -7.26 13.09
N LEU A 71 -18.96 -7.33 14.16
CA LEU A 71 -19.39 -7.94 15.43
C LEU A 71 -20.53 -7.16 16.10
N GLU A 72 -20.64 -5.86 15.85
CA GLU A 72 -21.69 -4.97 16.35
C GLU A 72 -22.94 -4.94 15.44
N GLY A 73 -23.00 -5.80 14.41
CA GLY A 73 -24.16 -5.91 13.50
C GLY A 73 -24.08 -4.99 12.27
N GLY A 74 -22.88 -4.51 11.93
CA GLY A 74 -22.61 -3.70 10.75
C GLY A 74 -22.83 -4.43 9.41
N ASN A 75 -22.76 -3.66 8.32
CA ASN A 75 -23.06 -4.18 6.99
C ASN A 75 -21.86 -4.90 6.37
N LEU A 76 -21.99 -6.22 6.17
CA LEU A 76 -20.97 -7.06 5.56
C LEU A 76 -20.52 -6.59 4.16
N TRP A 77 -21.43 -6.02 3.37
CA TRP A 77 -21.10 -5.53 2.03
C TRP A 77 -20.14 -4.35 2.09
N THR A 78 -20.34 -3.42 3.04
CA THR A 78 -19.43 -2.30 3.28
C THR A 78 -18.04 -2.81 3.65
N ALA A 79 -17.96 -3.80 4.55
CA ALA A 79 -16.69 -4.39 4.94
C ALA A 79 -15.98 -5.10 3.76
N LEU A 80 -16.73 -5.82 2.93
CA LEU A 80 -16.18 -6.45 1.72
C LEU A 80 -15.66 -5.43 0.71
N GLN A 81 -16.34 -4.30 0.55
CA GLN A 81 -15.88 -3.22 -0.33
C GLN A 81 -14.56 -2.61 0.19
N GLU A 82 -14.44 -2.36 1.49
CA GLU A 82 -13.21 -1.82 2.08
C GLU A 82 -12.03 -2.80 1.98
N LEU A 83 -12.27 -4.11 2.07
CA LEU A 83 -11.23 -5.14 1.90
C LEU A 83 -10.68 -5.23 0.46
N GLN A 84 -11.41 -4.72 -0.53
CA GLN A 84 -10.99 -4.74 -1.94
C GLN A 84 -10.12 -3.55 -2.35
N GLN A 85 -10.03 -2.50 -1.52
CA GLN A 85 -9.27 -1.26 -1.80
C GLN A 85 -7.77 -1.37 -1.52
#